data_AF-A0A1Q7KQU5-F1
#
_entry.id   AF-A0A1Q7KQU5-F1
#
_cell.length_a   1.000
_cell.length_b   1.000
_cell.length_c   1.000
_cell.angle_alpha   90.00
_cell.angle_beta   90.00
_cell.angle_gamma   90.00
#
_symmetry.space_group_name_H-M   'P 1'
#
loop_
_entity.id
_entity.type
_entity.pdbx_description
1 polymer ?
#
loop_
_entity_poly.entity_id
_entity_poly.type
_entity_poly.pdbx_seq_one_letter_code
_entity_poly.pdbx_strand_id
1 'polypeptide(L)'
;MKAATAMKAAPAKKPPIRIAVVESDPLRFVGFRALFDSEPDFELISASLPDIGTLQNIDLILLGNRSGQNLFDMMASFKATRPDLRIIVTGSGMDEETILKAIASGAKGYVDEAASPAEFVQAIRVVNQGSVWAPRRVLSMFIERRSRCSRCWSWAVPTKKSALPSASKSAPSRPT
;
A
#
# COMPACT_ATOMS: atom_id res chain seq x y z
N MET A 1 14.24 53.70 18.46
CA MET A 1 13.56 53.02 17.35
C MET A 1 13.59 51.52 17.62
N LYS A 2 12.42 50.89 17.82
CA LYS A 2 12.28 49.45 18.11
C LYS A 2 12.43 48.65 16.82
N ALA A 3 13.31 47.66 16.79
CA ALA A 3 13.30 46.62 15.77
C ALA A 3 12.32 45.53 16.21
N ALA A 4 11.27 45.31 15.41
CA ALA A 4 10.33 44.22 15.58
C ALA A 4 10.94 42.95 14.94
N THR A 5 11.33 41.98 15.76
CA THR A 5 11.67 40.63 15.31
C THR A 5 10.39 39.94 14.86
N ALA A 6 10.30 39.64 13.56
CA ALA A 6 9.22 38.86 12.99
C ALA A 6 9.24 37.43 13.55
N MET A 7 8.15 37.02 14.21
CA MET A 7 7.93 35.65 14.63
C MET A 7 7.72 34.78 13.39
N LYS A 8 8.65 33.84 13.16
CA LYS A 8 8.51 32.76 12.18
C LYS A 8 7.37 31.84 12.64
N ALA A 9 6.28 31.79 11.87
CA ALA A 9 5.12 30.96 12.17
C ALA A 9 5.54 29.49 12.34
N ALA A 10 5.15 28.90 13.47
CA ALA A 10 5.32 27.47 13.73
C ALA A 10 4.53 26.66 12.68
N PRO A 11 5.10 25.58 12.11
CA PRO A 11 4.37 24.75 11.17
C PRO A 11 3.13 24.16 11.86
N ALA A 12 1.97 24.26 11.20
CA ALA A 12 0.73 23.67 11.68
C ALA A 12 0.96 22.17 11.92
N LYS A 13 0.84 21.71 13.17
CA LYS A 13 1.00 20.30 13.53
C LYS A 13 -0.05 19.50 12.76
N LYS A 14 0.38 18.64 11.83
CA LYS A 14 -0.49 17.62 11.24
C LYS A 14 -1.05 16.75 12.38
N PRO A 15 -2.31 16.30 12.29
CA PRO A 15 -2.85 15.38 13.28
C PRO A 15 -1.97 14.12 13.34
N PRO A 16 -1.75 13.55 14.55
CA PRO A 16 -0.94 12.36 14.69
C PRO A 16 -1.58 11.18 13.97
N ILE A 17 -0.75 10.30 13.43
CA ILE A 17 -1.13 9.04 12.80
C ILE A 17 -1.47 8.05 13.91
N ARG A 18 -2.73 7.63 13.94
CA ARG A 18 -3.24 6.72 14.96
C ARG A 18 -3.05 5.29 14.55
N ILE A 19 -2.15 4.61 15.25
CA ILE A 19 -1.67 3.27 14.91
C ILE A 19 -2.16 2.29 15.97
N ALA A 20 -2.99 1.32 15.58
CA ALA A 20 -3.31 0.18 16.43
C ALA A 20 -2.29 -0.92 16.21
N VAL A 21 -1.75 -1.49 17.28
CA VAL A 21 -0.80 -2.61 17.21
C VAL A 21 -1.48 -3.89 17.67
N VAL A 22 -1.50 -4.87 16.79
CA VAL A 22 -1.90 -6.25 17.09
C VAL A 22 -0.63 -7.07 17.20
N GLU A 23 -0.18 -7.26 18.43
CA GLU A 23 1.02 -8.03 18.73
C GLU A 23 0.80 -8.85 20.01
N SER A 24 1.09 -10.15 19.95
CA SER A 24 0.94 -11.05 21.08
C SER A 24 2.18 -11.11 21.97
N ASP A 25 3.35 -10.76 21.44
CA ASP A 25 4.59 -10.69 22.21
C ASP A 25 4.68 -9.36 23.01
N PRO A 26 4.64 -9.39 24.35
CA PRO A 26 4.69 -8.18 25.16
C PRO A 26 5.97 -7.37 24.97
N LEU A 27 7.12 -8.02 24.74
CA LEU A 27 8.39 -7.31 24.57
C LEU A 27 8.41 -6.55 23.25
N ARG A 28 7.85 -7.15 22.21
CA ARG A 28 7.74 -6.52 20.90
C ARG A 28 6.75 -5.36 20.92
N PHE A 29 5.63 -5.49 21.64
CA PHE A 29 4.71 -4.38 21.88
C PHE A 29 5.39 -3.21 22.60
N VAL A 30 6.20 -3.48 23.62
CA VAL A 30 7.01 -2.44 24.30
C VAL A 30 8.01 -1.79 23.35
N GLY A 31 8.64 -2.57 22.47
CA GLY A 31 9.52 -2.04 21.41
C GLY A 31 8.80 -1.08 20.46
N PHE A 32 7.60 -1.45 19.99
CA PHE A 32 6.78 -0.57 19.16
C PHE A 32 6.33 0.68 19.92
N ARG A 33 5.98 0.55 21.20
CA ARG A 33 5.65 1.70 22.05
C ARG A 33 6.82 2.67 22.12
N ALA A 34 8.02 2.18 22.43
CA ALA A 34 9.22 3.01 22.52
C ALA A 34 9.55 3.70 21.18
N LEU A 35 9.39 2.98 20.07
CA LEU A 35 9.57 3.55 18.73
C LEU A 35 8.56 4.66 18.46
N PHE A 36 7.28 4.44 18.73
CA PHE A 36 6.23 5.41 18.43
C PHE A 36 6.28 6.62 19.37
N ASP A 37 6.61 6.41 20.64
CA ASP A 37 6.80 7.50 21.61
C ASP A 37 7.98 8.42 21.23
N SER A 38 8.92 7.93 20.40
CA SER A 38 10.03 8.75 19.89
C SER A 38 9.66 9.62 18.67
N GLU A 39 8.52 9.35 18.03
CA GLU A 39 8.05 10.06 16.84
C GLU A 39 6.86 10.98 17.19
N PRO A 40 6.99 12.31 17.02
CA PRO A 40 5.97 13.26 17.48
C PRO A 40 4.67 13.24 16.65
N ASP A 41 4.68 12.60 15.49
CA ASP A 41 3.54 12.44 14.60
C ASP A 41 2.83 11.09 14.74
N PHE A 42 3.24 10.22 15.66
CA PHE A 42 2.61 8.91 15.88
C PHE A 42 1.85 8.86 17.21
N GLU A 43 0.73 8.13 17.21
CA GLU A 43 -0.08 7.86 18.40
C GLU A 43 -0.37 6.36 18.46
N LEU A 44 0.16 5.66 19.47
CA LEU A 44 -0.16 4.26 19.69
C LEU A 44 -1.52 4.11 20.38
N ILE A 45 -2.44 3.42 19.73
CA ILE A 45 -3.71 2.99 20.31
C ILE A 45 -3.58 1.54 20.75
N SER A 46 -3.68 1.30 22.06
CA SER A 46 -3.89 -0.05 22.59
C SER A 46 -5.32 -0.47 22.26
N ALA A 47 -5.48 -1.44 21.38
CA ALA A 47 -6.78 -2.02 21.03
C ALA A 47 -6.67 -3.54 21.13
N SER A 48 -7.67 -4.18 21.73
CA SER A 48 -7.79 -5.63 21.59
C SER A 48 -8.32 -5.97 20.19
N LEU A 49 -8.05 -7.18 19.70
CA LEU A 49 -8.55 -7.67 18.40
C LEU A 49 -10.04 -7.34 18.12
N PRO A 50 -10.99 -7.60 19.04
CA PRO A 50 -12.40 -7.28 18.81
C PRO A 50 -12.70 -5.78 18.77
N ASP A 51 -11.90 -4.95 19.44
CA ASP A 51 -12.12 -3.50 19.51
C ASP A 51 -11.70 -2.78 18.22
N ILE A 52 -10.79 -3.36 17.45
CA ILE A 52 -10.26 -2.75 16.22
C ILE A 52 -11.37 -2.54 15.17
N GLY A 53 -12.38 -3.42 15.15
CA GLY A 53 -13.52 -3.28 14.24
C GLY A 53 -14.42 -2.07 14.58
N THR A 54 -14.47 -1.67 15.86
CA THR A 54 -15.40 -0.65 16.36
C THR A 54 -14.74 0.72 16.55
N LEU A 55 -13.42 0.76 16.75
CA LEU A 55 -12.66 2.00 16.89
C LEU A 55 -12.63 2.79 15.58
N GLN A 56 -13.36 3.90 15.54
CA GLN A 56 -13.44 4.73 14.32
C GLN A 56 -12.21 5.58 14.05
N ASN A 57 -11.35 5.74 15.05
CA ASN A 57 -10.23 6.69 15.06
C ASN A 57 -8.88 6.04 14.75
N ILE A 58 -8.83 4.88 14.10
CA ILE A 58 -7.57 4.23 13.71
C ILE A 58 -7.29 4.52 12.22
N ASP A 59 -6.10 5.03 11.92
CA ASP A 59 -5.64 5.30 10.56
C ASP A 59 -4.96 4.08 9.93
N LEU A 60 -4.27 3.29 10.77
CA LEU A 60 -3.43 2.17 10.38
C LEU A 60 -3.39 1.08 11.46
N ILE A 61 -3.39 -0.18 11.05
CA ILE A 61 -3.07 -1.33 11.90
C ILE A 61 -1.67 -1.82 11.57
N LEU A 62 -0.85 -2.02 12.60
CA LEU A 62 0.33 -2.84 12.54
C LEU A 62 0.02 -4.24 13.06
N LEU A 63 0.15 -5.24 12.20
CA LEU A 63 -0.21 -6.63 12.47
C LEU A 63 1.04 -7.50 12.52
N GLY A 64 1.34 -8.03 13.71
CA GLY A 64 2.41 -8.99 13.93
C GLY A 64 2.07 -10.36 13.33
N ASN A 65 2.99 -10.91 12.54
CA ASN A 65 2.90 -12.28 12.02
C ASN A 65 3.77 -13.21 12.88
N ARG A 66 3.12 -14.01 13.74
CA ARG A 66 3.76 -15.05 14.55
C ARG A 66 3.03 -16.39 14.36
N SER A 67 3.81 -17.47 14.41
CA SER A 67 3.39 -18.86 14.19
C SER A 67 2.17 -19.22 15.05
N GLY A 68 1.08 -19.63 14.39
CA GLY A 68 -0.16 -20.09 15.05
C GLY A 68 -1.34 -19.13 14.99
N GLN A 69 -1.14 -17.86 14.60
CA GLN A 69 -2.25 -16.97 14.26
C GLN A 69 -2.50 -16.96 12.76
N ASN A 70 -3.76 -17.09 12.33
CA ASN A 70 -4.10 -16.99 10.92
C ASN A 70 -4.16 -15.51 10.50
N LEU A 71 -2.99 -14.98 10.12
CA LEU A 71 -2.78 -13.63 9.62
C LEU A 71 -3.85 -13.22 8.59
N PHE A 72 -4.15 -14.12 7.66
CA PHE A 72 -5.08 -13.85 6.57
C PHE A 72 -6.52 -13.75 7.04
N ASP A 73 -6.92 -14.58 8.02
CA ASP A 73 -8.27 -14.50 8.60
C ASP A 73 -8.47 -13.18 9.36
N MET A 74 -7.46 -12.74 10.12
CA MET A 74 -7.51 -11.45 10.81
C MET A 74 -7.63 -10.29 9.83
N MET A 75 -6.81 -10.30 8.78
CA MET A 75 -6.89 -9.29 7.72
C MET A 75 -8.25 -9.31 7.03
N ALA A 76 -8.79 -10.48 6.72
CA ALA A 76 -10.10 -10.62 6.10
C ALA A 76 -11.20 -10.06 7.00
N SER A 77 -11.14 -10.34 8.31
CA SER A 77 -12.07 -9.78 9.31
C SER A 77 -12.00 -8.24 9.35
N PHE A 78 -10.80 -7.66 9.45
CA PHE A 78 -10.64 -6.20 9.45
C PHE A 78 -11.11 -5.56 8.15
N LYS A 79 -10.85 -6.19 7.01
CA LYS A 79 -11.31 -5.69 5.71
C LYS A 79 -12.81 -5.84 5.50
N ALA A 80 -13.45 -6.85 6.09
CA ALA A 80 -14.90 -6.99 6.06
C ALA A 80 -15.61 -5.86 6.83
N THR A 81 -15.06 -5.45 7.98
CA THR A 81 -15.63 -4.36 8.78
C THR A 81 -15.20 -2.96 8.30
N ARG A 82 -13.93 -2.80 7.89
CA ARG A 82 -13.34 -1.53 7.47
C ARG A 82 -12.48 -1.71 6.19
N PRO A 83 -13.09 -1.72 5.00
CA PRO A 83 -12.38 -1.97 3.73
C PRO A 83 -11.21 -1.01 3.47
N ASP A 84 -11.36 0.24 3.88
CA ASP A 84 -10.37 1.32 3.68
C ASP A 84 -9.23 1.31 4.71
N LEU A 85 -9.34 0.48 5.75
CA LEU A 85 -8.34 0.43 6.82
C LEU A 85 -6.99 -0.02 6.30
N ARG A 86 -5.94 0.74 6.60
CA ARG A 86 -4.58 0.43 6.14
C ARG A 86 -3.98 -0.61 7.08
N ILE A 87 -3.41 -1.66 6.51
CA ILE A 87 -2.80 -2.75 7.29
C ILE A 87 -1.35 -2.86 6.84
N ILE A 88 -0.42 -2.76 7.81
CA ILE A 88 0.98 -3.14 7.65
C ILE A 88 1.16 -4.46 8.38
N VAL A 89 1.65 -5.47 7.66
CA VAL A 89 2.09 -6.72 8.26
C VAL A 89 3.56 -6.58 8.64
N THR A 90 3.95 -7.14 9.77
CA THR A 90 5.35 -7.22 10.18
C THR A 90 5.65 -8.60 10.71
N GLY A 91 6.79 -9.17 10.33
CA GLY A 91 7.15 -10.53 10.68
C GLY A 91 8.55 -10.89 10.18
N SER A 92 9.16 -11.88 10.79
CA SER A 92 10.53 -12.30 10.49
C SER A 92 10.53 -13.44 9.48
N GLY A 93 11.37 -13.34 8.45
CA GLY A 93 11.67 -14.45 7.55
C GLY A 93 10.48 -14.94 6.71
N MET A 94 9.52 -14.06 6.41
CA MET A 94 8.44 -14.39 5.48
C MET A 94 9.00 -14.47 4.05
N ASP A 95 8.67 -15.54 3.33
CA ASP A 95 9.05 -15.68 1.94
C ASP A 95 8.26 -14.71 1.04
N GLU A 96 8.81 -14.46 -0.15
CA GLU A 96 8.22 -13.52 -1.13
C GLU A 96 6.78 -13.89 -1.52
N GLU A 97 6.43 -15.18 -1.57
CA GLU A 97 5.09 -15.64 -1.93
C GLU A 97 4.09 -15.33 -0.81
N THR A 98 4.48 -15.53 0.44
CA THR A 98 3.65 -15.19 1.60
C THR A 98 3.45 -13.68 1.72
N ILE A 99 4.50 -12.88 1.52
CA ILE A 99 4.37 -11.41 1.49
C ILE A 99 3.45 -10.98 0.34
N LEU A 100 3.61 -11.57 -0.84
CA LEU A 100 2.77 -11.31 -2.00
C LEU A 100 1.29 -11.66 -1.75
N LYS A 101 1.02 -12.78 -1.07
CA LYS A 101 -0.33 -13.17 -0.63
C LYS A 101 -0.90 -12.12 0.33
N ALA A 102 -0.12 -11.64 1.30
CA ALA A 102 -0.59 -10.60 2.23
C ALA A 102 -0.97 -9.30 1.49
N ILE A 103 -0.12 -8.83 0.56
CA ILE A 103 -0.44 -7.66 -0.27
C ILE A 103 -1.69 -7.90 -1.13
N ALA A 104 -1.82 -9.09 -1.73
CA ALA A 104 -2.99 -9.46 -2.53
C ALA A 104 -4.29 -9.51 -1.71
N SER A 105 -4.20 -9.89 -0.43
CA SER A 105 -5.31 -9.89 0.53
C SER A 105 -5.63 -8.51 1.12
N GLY A 106 -4.94 -7.46 0.67
CA GLY A 106 -5.27 -6.07 1.01
C GLY A 106 -4.35 -5.40 2.03
N ALA A 107 -3.23 -6.04 2.42
CA ALA A 107 -2.17 -5.32 3.12
C ALA A 107 -1.61 -4.21 2.23
N LYS A 108 -1.33 -3.06 2.84
CA LYS A 108 -0.67 -1.92 2.21
C LYS A 108 0.82 -1.87 2.51
N GLY A 109 1.30 -2.65 3.47
CA GLY A 109 2.73 -2.79 3.68
C GLY A 109 3.14 -4.12 4.30
N TYR A 110 4.42 -4.46 4.07
CA TYR A 110 5.15 -5.47 4.81
C TYR A 110 6.48 -4.89 5.28
N VAL A 111 6.78 -5.04 6.57
CA VAL A 111 8.05 -4.61 7.17
C VAL A 111 8.68 -5.78 7.92
N ASP A 112 9.89 -6.15 7.52
CA ASP A 112 10.68 -7.19 8.19
C ASP A 112 11.02 -6.74 9.64
N GLU A 113 11.05 -7.68 10.59
CA GLU A 113 11.45 -7.36 11.98
C GLU A 113 12.91 -6.94 12.10
N ALA A 114 13.75 -7.35 11.14
CA ALA A 114 15.15 -6.94 11.04
C ALA A 114 15.34 -5.53 10.45
N ALA A 115 14.26 -4.88 9.98
CA ALA A 115 14.34 -3.52 9.46
C ALA A 115 14.79 -2.54 10.54
N SER A 116 15.50 -1.50 10.12
CA SER A 116 15.91 -0.44 11.03
C SER A 116 14.69 0.36 11.55
N PRO A 117 14.78 1.00 12.73
CA PRO A 117 13.72 1.88 13.23
C PRO A 117 13.30 2.95 12.22
N ALA A 118 14.27 3.57 11.53
CA ALA A 118 14.01 4.60 10.53
C ALA A 118 13.22 4.07 9.32
N GLU A 119 13.53 2.86 8.84
CA GLU A 119 12.77 2.21 7.77
C GLU A 119 11.34 1.91 8.21
N PHE A 120 11.13 1.50 9.46
CA PHE A 120 9.81 1.23 10.01
C PHE A 120 8.94 2.50 10.06
N VAL A 121 9.50 3.61 10.56
CA VAL A 121 8.84 4.93 10.59
C VAL A 121 8.51 5.38 9.17
N GLN A 122 9.44 5.22 8.23
CA GLN A 122 9.22 5.58 6.83
C GLN A 122 8.11 4.74 6.21
N ALA A 123 8.07 3.44 6.46
CA ALA A 123 7.02 2.54 5.97
C ALA A 123 5.63 2.98 6.43
N ILE A 124 5.48 3.31 7.72
CA ILE A 124 4.21 3.81 8.29
C ILE A 124 3.79 5.10 7.59
N ARG A 125 4.70 6.07 7.45
CA ARG A 125 4.39 7.36 6.79
C ARG A 125 3.98 7.18 5.33
N VAL A 126 4.69 6.32 4.57
CA VAL A 126 4.38 6.01 3.17
C VAL A 126 3.00 5.37 3.05
N VAL A 127 2.70 4.38 3.90
CA VAL A 127 1.41 3.70 3.88
C VAL A 127 0.27 4.63 4.28
N ASN A 128 0.46 5.47 5.30
CA ASN A 128 -0.53 6.45 5.71
C ASN A 128 -0.90 7.44 4.57
N GLN A 129 0.08 7.81 3.73
CA GLN A 129 -0.13 8.63 2.54
C GLN A 129 -0.87 7.90 1.40
N GLY A 130 -1.21 6.62 1.58
CA GLY A 130 -1.96 5.81 0.61
C GLY A 130 -1.08 5.01 -0.35
N SER A 131 0.24 5.06 -0.17
CA SER A 131 1.19 4.27 -0.97
C SER A 131 1.39 2.86 -0.39
N VAL A 132 2.11 2.01 -1.12
CA VAL A 132 2.43 0.64 -0.68
C VAL A 132 3.91 0.54 -0.30
N TRP A 133 4.19 -0.17 0.79
CA TRP A 133 5.56 -0.45 1.24
C TRP A 133 5.83 -1.96 1.23
N ALA A 134 6.58 -2.48 0.27
CA ALA A 134 6.99 -3.87 0.26
C ALA A 134 8.30 -4.03 -0.54
N PRO A 135 9.01 -5.17 -0.42
CA PRO A 135 10.17 -5.44 -1.24
C PRO A 135 9.85 -5.27 -2.72
N ARG A 136 10.74 -4.58 -3.46
CA ARG A 136 10.52 -4.25 -4.90
C ARG A 136 10.18 -5.47 -5.74
N ARG A 137 10.79 -6.62 -5.41
CA ARG A 137 10.56 -7.90 -6.08
C ARG A 137 9.11 -8.39 -5.91
N VAL A 138 8.58 -8.33 -4.69
CA VAL A 138 7.17 -8.66 -4.41
C VAL A 138 6.22 -7.73 -5.18
N LEU A 139 6.49 -6.43 -5.21
CA LEU A 139 5.68 -5.46 -5.97
C LEU A 139 5.71 -5.77 -7.48
N SER A 140 6.87 -6.14 -8.01
CA SER A 140 7.02 -6.54 -9.42
C SER A 140 6.21 -7.80 -9.73
N MET A 141 6.30 -8.82 -8.87
CA MET A 141 5.49 -10.05 -8.99
C MET A 141 4.00 -9.76 -8.94
N PHE A 142 3.55 -8.83 -8.08
CA PHE A 142 2.15 -8.43 -7.98
C PHE A 142 1.64 -7.83 -9.30
N ILE A 143 2.40 -6.90 -9.88
CA ILE A 143 2.08 -6.24 -11.15
C ILE A 143 2.06 -7.27 -12.28
N GLU A 144 3.05 -8.15 -12.37
CA GLU A 144 3.11 -9.19 -13.40
C GLU A 144 1.93 -10.17 -13.33
N ARG A 145 1.54 -10.62 -12.13
CA ARG A 145 0.39 -11.53 -11.95
C ARG A 145 -0.93 -10.89 -12.40
N ARG A 146 -1.15 -9.62 -12.07
CA ARG A 146 -2.34 -8.85 -12.53
C ARG A 146 -2.31 -8.63 -14.04
N SER A 147 -1.13 -8.40 -14.62
CA SER A 147 -0.94 -8.20 -16.06
C SER A 147 -1.19 -9.48 -16.87
N ARG A 148 -0.87 -10.66 -16.32
CA ARG A 148 -1.14 -11.95 -16.98
C ARG A 148 -2.63 -12.32 -17.02
N CYS A 149 -3.43 -11.83 -16.07
CA CYS A 149 -4.89 -12.02 -16.03
C CYS A 149 -5.63 -11.02 -16.96
N SER A 150 -4.97 -9.95 -17.37
CA SER A 150 -5.51 -8.93 -18.30
C SER A 150 -5.09 -9.19 -19.75
N ARG A 151 -5.08 -10.45 -20.19
CA ARG A 151 -4.98 -10.80 -21.62
C ARG A 151 -6.34 -10.59 -22.33
N CYS A 152 -6.89 -9.39 -22.18
CA CYS A 152 -7.99 -8.85 -22.99
C CYS A 152 -7.83 -7.33 -23.12
N TRP A 153 -6.61 -6.84 -23.31
CA TRP A 153 -6.38 -5.48 -23.82
C TRP A 153 -5.86 -5.60 -25.24
N SER A 154 -6.78 -5.77 -26.19
CA SER A 154 -6.49 -5.52 -27.60
C SER A 154 -6.41 -4.01 -27.80
N TRP A 155 -5.23 -3.43 -27.60
CA TRP A 155 -4.90 -2.19 -28.26
C TRP A 155 -4.48 -2.53 -29.69
N ALA A 156 -5.47 -2.67 -30.56
CA ALA A 156 -5.23 -2.57 -31.99
C ALA A 156 -4.80 -1.12 -32.26
N VAL A 157 -3.50 -0.92 -32.46
CA VAL A 157 -2.98 0.29 -33.09
C VAL A 157 -3.59 0.37 -34.49
N PRO A 158 -4.37 1.42 -34.84
CA PRO A 158 -4.80 1.58 -36.22
C PRO A 158 -3.57 1.99 -37.03
N THR A 159 -2.93 1.03 -37.69
CA THR A 159 -1.94 1.35 -38.72
C THR A 159 -2.70 1.96 -39.90
N LYS A 160 -2.57 3.28 -40.04
CA LYS A 160 -2.97 4.01 -41.25
C LYS A 160 -2.20 3.42 -42.44
N LYS A 161 -2.83 2.54 -43.22
CA LYS A 161 -2.35 2.19 -44.56
C LYS A 161 -2.65 3.38 -45.49
N SER A 162 -1.69 4.28 -45.61
CA SER A 162 -1.61 5.22 -46.73
C SER A 162 -0.87 4.54 -47.90
N ALA A 163 -1.57 4.25 -49.00
CA ALA A 163 -0.99 4.18 -50.35
C ALA A 163 -2.08 4.11 -51.44
N LEU A 164 -2.29 5.27 -52.07
CA LEU A 164 -2.67 5.62 -53.45
C LEU A 164 -3.57 4.71 -54.33
N PRO A 165 -4.52 5.30 -55.09
CA PRO A 165 -5.31 4.60 -56.10
C PRO A 165 -4.51 4.36 -57.39
N SER A 166 -4.58 3.14 -57.92
CA SER A 166 -4.09 2.81 -59.26
C SER A 166 -5.04 3.35 -60.32
N ALA A 167 -4.48 4.04 -61.32
CA ALA A 167 -5.20 4.58 -62.46
C ALA A 167 -5.23 3.58 -63.64
N SER A 168 -6.36 3.59 -64.34
CA SER A 168 -6.58 3.15 -65.74
C SER A 168 -6.56 1.62 -65.99
N LYS A 169 -7.45 1.03 -66.79
CA LYS A 169 -8.00 1.51 -68.06
C LYS A 169 -9.42 1.01 -68.29
N SER A 170 -10.31 1.92 -68.64
CA SER A 170 -11.52 1.64 -69.43
C SER A 170 -11.12 1.59 -70.91
N ALA A 171 -11.57 0.55 -71.62
CA ALA A 171 -11.56 0.48 -73.08
C ALA A 171 -13.00 0.57 -73.60
N PRO A 172 -13.21 1.09 -74.82
CA PRO A 172 -14.46 1.74 -75.18
C PRO A 172 -15.49 0.78 -75.78
N SER A 173 -16.75 1.13 -75.55
CA SER A 173 -17.91 0.64 -76.27
C SER A 173 -17.91 1.10 -77.74
N ARG A 174 -18.37 0.24 -78.65
CA ARG A 174 -19.16 0.69 -79.79
C ARG A 174 -20.16 -0.38 -80.25
N PRO A 175 -21.39 0.02 -80.61
CA PRO A 175 -22.44 -0.87 -81.11
C PRO A 175 -22.52 -0.91 -82.65
N THR A 176 -23.42 -1.79 -83.12
CA THR A 176 -23.89 -2.16 -84.47
C THR A 176 -22.95 -3.00 -85.32
#